data_AF-A0A344U856-F1
#
_entry.id   AF-A0A344U856-F1
#
_cell.length_a   1.000
_cell.length_b   1.000
_cell.length_c   1.000
_cell.angle_alpha   90.00
_cell.angle_beta   90.00
_cell.angle_gamma   90.00
#
_symmetry.space_group_name_H-M   'P 1'
#
loop_
_entity.id
_entity.type
_entity.pdbx_description
1 polymer ?
#
loop_
_entity_poly.entity_id
_entity_poly.type
_entity_poly.pdbx_seq_one_letter_code
_entity_poly.pdbx_strand_id
1 'polypeptide(L)'
;MALTDTSERTVPADNGEVSLLIARQVEPGYEEAFETWARAILETAAAFPGHLGYGLFRPSRDGAPWFLVHRFRDQEAFRRWQDSPERAAFFANCEGHRHTETARRELHGMETWFAEPGTTRPAPPRWKMAVSSGLAIFPISLAGNVLLGPYLVDLHLVLRTAAFAAVFSTLMTYVAMPAVSRLLRPWLTRA
;
A
#
# COMPACT_ATOMS: atom_id res chain seq x y z
N MET A 1 39.99 11.75 -5.19
CA MET A 1 38.69 11.92 -5.87
C MET A 1 38.03 10.55 -5.89
N ALA A 2 37.28 10.23 -4.83
CA ALA A 2 36.62 8.93 -4.67
C ALA A 2 35.16 9.08 -5.07
N LEU A 3 34.74 8.38 -6.12
CA LEU A 3 33.34 8.27 -6.52
C LEU A 3 32.65 7.34 -5.52
N THR A 4 31.68 7.86 -4.79
CA THR A 4 30.83 7.10 -3.88
C THR A 4 29.99 6.12 -4.70
N ASP A 5 30.30 4.83 -4.58
CA ASP A 5 29.47 3.74 -5.10
C ASP A 5 28.09 3.82 -4.43
N THR A 6 27.13 4.41 -5.14
CA THR A 6 25.73 4.41 -4.73
C THR A 6 25.14 3.11 -5.22
N SER A 7 25.52 2.01 -4.56
CA SER A 7 24.84 0.74 -4.70
C SER A 7 23.42 0.92 -4.14
N GLU A 8 22.48 1.32 -5.01
CA GLU A 8 21.05 1.29 -4.74
C GLU A 8 20.66 -0.16 -4.42
N ARG A 9 20.59 -0.46 -3.13
CA ARG A 9 20.08 -1.75 -2.65
C ARG A 9 18.58 -1.75 -2.88
N THR A 10 18.13 -2.49 -3.89
CA THR A 10 16.70 -2.73 -4.12
C THR A 10 16.10 -3.39 -2.89
N VAL A 11 15.19 -2.70 -2.21
CA VAL A 11 14.48 -3.24 -1.04
C VAL A 11 13.52 -4.32 -1.55
N PRO A 12 13.60 -5.57 -1.05
CA PRO A 12 12.68 -6.62 -1.46
C PRO A 12 11.25 -6.19 -1.11
N ALA A 13 10.35 -6.21 -2.11
CA ALA A 13 9.01 -5.65 -2.00
C ALA A 13 8.03 -6.52 -1.19
N ASP A 14 8.37 -7.77 -0.89
CA ASP A 14 7.46 -8.69 -0.20
C ASP A 14 8.22 -9.72 0.64
N ASN A 15 8.45 -9.37 1.91
CA ASN A 15 9.01 -10.27 2.92
C ASN A 15 7.92 -10.84 3.86
N GLY A 16 6.64 -10.65 3.53
CA GLY A 16 5.53 -10.94 4.46
C GLY A 16 5.33 -9.89 5.56
N GLU A 17 6.01 -8.75 5.46
CA GLU A 17 5.90 -7.62 6.39
C GLU A 17 4.48 -7.04 6.41
N VAL A 18 4.07 -6.60 7.60
CA VAL A 18 2.79 -5.95 7.84
C VAL A 18 3.05 -4.54 8.33
N SER A 19 2.57 -3.54 7.60
CA SER A 19 2.60 -2.14 8.04
C SER A 19 1.21 -1.70 8.44
N LEU A 20 1.00 -1.37 9.71
CA LEU A 20 -0.27 -0.83 10.19
C LEU A 20 -0.20 0.70 10.24
N LEU A 21 -1.09 1.36 9.50
CA LEU A 21 -1.34 2.80 9.54
C LEU A 21 -2.67 3.06 10.27
N ILE A 22 -2.65 3.89 11.31
CA ILE A 22 -3.83 4.27 12.10
C ILE A 22 -3.97 5.79 12.04
N ALA A 23 -5.10 6.27 11.56
CA ALA A 23 -5.46 7.68 11.59
C ALA A 23 -6.36 7.96 12.80
N ARG A 24 -5.99 8.95 13.62
CA ARG A 24 -6.75 9.38 14.80
C ARG A 24 -7.03 10.86 14.75
N GLN A 25 -8.30 11.23 14.90
CA GLN A 25 -8.71 12.61 15.11
C GLN A 25 -8.53 12.95 16.59
N VAL A 26 -7.94 14.11 16.90
CA VAL A 26 -7.74 14.60 18.27
C VAL A 26 -8.58 15.86 18.44
N GLU A 27 -9.21 16.02 19.61
CA GLU A 27 -9.92 17.24 19.95
C GLU A 27 -8.95 18.40 20.21
N PRO A 28 -9.28 19.64 19.78
CA PRO A 28 -8.43 20.80 20.01
C PRO A 28 -8.10 21.00 21.50
N GLY A 29 -6.83 21.22 21.83
CA GLY A 29 -6.34 21.42 23.19
C GLY A 29 -5.89 20.15 23.92
N TYR A 30 -6.03 18.97 23.29
CA TYR A 30 -5.58 17.68 23.84
C TYR A 30 -4.43 17.06 23.05
N GLU A 31 -3.79 17.81 22.14
CA GLU A 31 -2.73 17.33 21.26
C GLU A 31 -1.50 16.85 22.04
N GLU A 32 -1.10 17.55 23.10
CA GLU A 32 0.05 17.17 23.93
C GLU A 32 -0.23 15.86 24.68
N ALA A 33 -1.41 15.74 25.29
CA ALA A 33 -1.83 14.52 25.97
C ALA A 33 -1.91 13.34 24.99
N PHE A 34 -2.43 13.57 23.78
CA PHE A 34 -2.43 12.57 22.72
C PHE A 34 -1.01 12.19 22.29
N GLU A 35 -0.10 13.15 22.13
CA GLU A 35 1.28 12.87 21.74
C GLU A 35 2.00 12.01 22.80
N THR A 36 1.81 12.30 24.08
CA THR A 36 2.33 11.46 25.18
C THR A 36 1.75 10.05 25.13
N TRP A 37 0.43 9.92 24.97
CA TRP A 37 -0.23 8.62 24.83
C TRP A 37 0.27 7.84 23.60
N ALA A 38 0.38 8.52 22.45
CA ALA A 38 0.81 7.93 21.19
C ALA A 38 2.26 7.45 21.27
N ARG A 39 3.16 8.23 21.88
CA ARG A 39 4.54 7.78 22.10
C ARG A 39 4.60 6.55 23.00
N ALA A 40 3.85 6.53 24.10
CA ALA A 40 3.86 5.41 25.03
C ALA A 40 3.37 4.09 24.38
N ILE A 41 2.28 4.13 23.60
CA ILE A 41 1.78 2.93 22.89
C ILE A 41 2.75 2.50 21.79
N LEU A 42 3.39 3.43 21.08
CA LEU A 42 4.38 3.14 20.04
C LEU A 42 5.65 2.51 20.62
N GLU A 43 6.16 3.04 21.73
CA GLU A 43 7.32 2.50 22.45
C GLU A 43 7.03 1.11 23.02
N THR A 44 5.82 0.89 23.57
CA THR A 44 5.41 -0.43 24.05
C THR A 44 5.34 -1.44 22.91
N ALA A 45 4.76 -1.05 21.77
CA ALA A 45 4.75 -1.89 20.57
C ALA A 45 6.16 -2.20 20.06
N ALA A 46 7.10 -1.26 20.20
CA ALA A 46 8.48 -1.44 19.77
C ALA A 46 9.23 -2.53 20.52
N ALA A 47 8.83 -2.82 21.77
CA ALA A 47 9.40 -3.90 22.57
C ALA A 47 8.92 -5.30 22.15
N PHE A 48 7.88 -5.40 21.31
CA PHE A 48 7.35 -6.70 20.91
C PHE A 48 8.27 -7.44 19.92
N PRO A 49 8.48 -8.76 20.08
CA PRO A 49 9.34 -9.51 19.17
C PRO A 49 8.80 -9.52 17.73
N GLY A 50 9.62 -9.03 16.80
CA GLY A 50 9.27 -8.92 15.38
C GLY A 50 8.68 -7.57 14.98
N HIS A 51 8.70 -6.58 15.88
CA HIS A 51 8.46 -5.19 15.50
C HIS A 51 9.69 -4.63 14.75
N LEU A 52 9.45 -4.00 13.60
CA LEU A 52 10.48 -3.48 12.70
C LEU A 52 10.67 -1.96 12.80
N GLY A 53 9.70 -1.25 13.36
CA GLY A 53 9.77 0.19 13.51
C GLY A 53 8.40 0.83 13.61
N TYR A 54 8.36 2.05 14.11
CA TYR A 54 7.13 2.82 14.26
C TYR A 54 7.35 4.27 13.82
N GLY A 55 6.25 5.01 13.65
CA GLY A 55 6.28 6.44 13.37
C GLY A 55 5.04 7.14 13.91
N LEU A 56 5.21 8.38 14.32
CA LEU A 56 4.13 9.30 14.67
C LEU A 56 4.22 10.50 13.74
N PHE A 57 3.18 10.72 12.96
CA PHE A 57 3.08 11.88 12.08
C PHE A 57 2.08 12.87 12.66
N ARG A 58 2.58 14.07 12.92
CA ARG A 58 1.76 15.21 13.30
C ARG A 58 0.91 15.65 12.10
N PRO A 59 -0.31 16.17 12.35
CA PRO A 59 -1.16 16.70 11.30
C PRO A 59 -0.46 17.87 10.60
N SER A 60 -0.66 17.98 9.28
CA SER A 60 -0.08 19.05 8.47
C SER A 60 -0.84 20.37 8.55
N ARG A 61 -2.06 20.33 9.10
CA ARG A 61 -2.97 21.47 9.29
C ARG A 61 -3.81 21.25 10.55
N ASP A 62 -4.23 22.33 11.19
CA ASP A 62 -5.14 22.26 12.33
C ASP A 62 -6.43 21.53 11.94
N GLY A 63 -6.84 20.59 12.78
CA GLY A 63 -8.02 19.73 12.54
C GLY A 63 -7.78 18.54 11.60
N ALA A 64 -6.60 18.35 11.01
CA ALA A 64 -6.28 17.11 10.30
C ALA A 64 -5.99 15.96 11.28
N PRO A 65 -6.16 14.69 10.86
CA PRO A 65 -5.87 13.55 11.72
C PRO A 65 -4.37 13.34 11.92
N TRP A 66 -4.02 12.81 13.08
CA TRP A 66 -2.69 12.28 13.39
C TRP A 66 -2.56 10.87 12.82
N PHE A 67 -1.33 10.49 12.42
CA PHE A 67 -1.08 9.14 11.93
C PHE A 67 -0.06 8.40 12.78
N LEU A 68 -0.42 7.19 13.20
CA LEU A 68 0.48 6.23 13.83
C LEU A 68 0.82 5.15 12.81
N VAL A 69 2.09 4.81 12.71
CA VAL A 69 2.58 3.72 11.85
C VAL A 69 3.29 2.69 12.71
N HIS A 70 2.96 1.42 12.52
CA HIS A 70 3.72 0.29 13.03
C HIS A 70 4.15 -0.61 11.88
N ARG A 71 5.32 -1.21 11.99
CA ARG A 71 5.82 -2.21 11.04
C ARG A 71 6.17 -3.48 11.79
N PHE A 72 5.72 -4.61 11.27
CA PHE A 72 5.99 -5.94 11.80
C PHE A 72 6.58 -6.82 10.71
N ARG A 73 7.43 -7.77 11.12
CA ARG A 73 8.10 -8.70 10.21
C ARG A 73 7.15 -9.66 9.52
N ASP A 74 6.05 -10.03 10.18
CA ASP A 74 5.08 -11.02 9.72
C ASP A 74 3.69 -10.80 10.39
N GLN A 75 2.67 -11.49 9.86
CA GLN A 75 1.30 -11.43 10.39
C GLN A 75 1.18 -11.96 11.82
N GLU A 76 2.05 -12.89 12.24
CA GLU A 76 1.99 -13.50 13.57
C GLU A 76 2.46 -12.53 14.65
N ALA A 77 3.58 -11.84 14.42
CA ALA A 77 4.07 -10.76 15.25
C ALA A 77 3.04 -9.65 15.39
N PHE A 78 2.38 -9.30 14.28
CA PHE A 78 1.30 -8.33 14.28
C PHE A 78 0.08 -8.78 15.11
N ARG A 79 -0.37 -10.04 14.97
CA ARG A 79 -1.46 -10.59 15.80
C ARG A 79 -1.11 -10.62 17.29
N ARG A 80 0.11 -11.04 17.62
CA ARG A 80 0.60 -11.04 19.02
C ARG A 80 0.53 -9.65 19.66
N TRP A 81 0.82 -8.58 18.90
CA TRP A 81 0.63 -7.21 19.38
C TRP A 81 -0.86 -6.82 19.49
N GLN A 82 -1.69 -7.17 18.50
CA GLN A 82 -3.10 -6.81 18.52
C GLN A 82 -3.86 -7.40 19.70
N ASP A 83 -3.56 -8.65 20.02
CA ASP A 83 -4.23 -9.44 21.05
C ASP A 83 -3.55 -9.29 22.43
N SER A 84 -2.57 -8.38 22.54
CA SER A 84 -1.79 -8.23 23.75
C SER A 84 -2.55 -7.52 24.87
N PRO A 85 -2.39 -7.96 26.13
CA PRO A 85 -2.94 -7.25 27.28
C PRO A 85 -2.34 -5.85 27.45
N GLU A 86 -1.10 -5.64 27.01
CA GLU A 86 -0.43 -4.34 27.01
C GLU A 86 -1.19 -3.35 26.12
N ARG A 87 -1.52 -3.74 24.88
CA ARG A 87 -2.34 -2.93 23.98
C ARG A 87 -3.72 -2.71 24.59
N ALA A 88 -4.33 -3.74 25.17
CA ALA A 88 -5.64 -3.63 25.82
C ALA A 88 -5.61 -2.61 26.97
N ALA A 89 -4.53 -2.52 27.74
CA ALA A 89 -4.38 -1.55 28.83
C ALA A 89 -4.39 -0.09 28.35
N PHE A 90 -3.77 0.21 27.20
CA PHE A 90 -3.84 1.55 26.58
C PHE A 90 -5.27 1.97 26.18
N PHE A 91 -6.15 1.00 25.94
CA PHE A 91 -7.55 1.22 25.59
C PHE A 91 -8.52 0.91 26.75
N ALA A 92 -8.06 0.39 27.88
CA ALA A 92 -8.92 0.10 29.03
C ALA A 92 -9.49 1.39 29.67
N ASN A 93 -8.72 2.49 29.62
CA ASN A 93 -9.11 3.80 30.16
C ASN A 93 -9.76 4.71 29.10
N CYS A 94 -10.66 4.16 28.26
CA CYS A 94 -11.22 4.86 27.09
C CYS A 94 -12.01 6.14 27.40
N GLU A 95 -12.58 6.29 28.59
CA GLU A 95 -13.48 7.40 28.93
C GLU A 95 -12.80 8.78 28.92
N GLY A 96 -11.47 8.86 28.97
CA GLY A 96 -10.71 10.11 28.93
C GLY A 96 -10.04 10.42 27.59
N HIS A 97 -10.10 9.52 26.61
CA HIS A 97 -9.40 9.70 25.34
C HIS A 97 -10.16 10.67 24.44
N ARG A 98 -9.71 11.93 24.43
CA ARG A 98 -10.19 13.01 23.54
C ARG A 98 -9.69 12.84 22.09
N HIS A 99 -9.61 11.60 21.64
CA HIS A 99 -9.19 11.22 20.31
C HIS A 99 -9.93 9.98 19.83
N THR A 100 -10.30 9.96 18.55
CA THR A 100 -11.07 8.87 17.94
C THR A 100 -10.33 8.28 16.76
N GLU A 101 -10.33 6.96 16.63
CA GLU A 101 -9.81 6.28 15.45
C GLU A 101 -10.74 6.52 14.26
N THR A 102 -10.23 7.23 13.26
CA THR A 102 -11.00 7.60 12.07
C THR A 102 -10.74 6.63 10.91
N ALA A 103 -9.55 6.04 10.87
CA ALA A 103 -9.22 5.02 9.89
C ALA A 103 -8.13 4.09 10.40
N ARG A 104 -8.18 2.84 9.93
CA ARG A 104 -7.17 1.82 10.19
C ARG A 104 -6.87 1.09 8.90
N ARG A 105 -5.59 0.97 8.56
CA ARG A 105 -5.16 0.32 7.32
C ARG A 105 -3.97 -0.59 7.57
N GLU A 106 -4.18 -1.87 7.34
CA GLU A 106 -3.12 -2.85 7.23
C GLU A 106 -2.61 -2.81 5.78
N LEU A 107 -1.30 -2.65 5.63
CA LEU A 107 -0.61 -2.60 4.36
C LEU A 107 0.32 -3.81 4.29
N HIS A 108 0.09 -4.65 3.28
CA HIS A 108 0.96 -5.76 2.92
C HIS A 108 1.77 -5.36 1.69
N GLY A 109 3.03 -5.80 1.59
CA GLY A 109 4.09 -5.25 0.71
C GLY A 109 3.71 -4.72 -0.69
N MET A 110 2.77 -5.36 -1.39
CA MET A 110 2.33 -4.96 -2.74
C MET A 110 1.23 -3.87 -2.78
N GLU A 111 0.54 -3.60 -1.67
CA GLU A 111 -0.56 -2.63 -1.58
C GLU A 111 -0.09 -1.16 -1.60
N THR A 112 1.19 -0.93 -1.27
CA THR A 112 1.83 0.40 -1.29
C THR A 112 1.93 0.97 -2.70
N TRP A 113 2.09 0.12 -3.73
CA TRP A 113 2.19 0.56 -5.13
C TRP A 113 0.85 0.99 -5.76
N PHE A 114 -0.27 0.63 -5.14
CA PHE A 114 -1.62 0.99 -5.57
C PHE A 114 -2.28 2.01 -4.63
N ALA A 115 -1.59 2.43 -3.57
CA ALA A 115 -2.10 3.41 -2.62
C ALA A 115 -1.90 4.83 -3.17
N GLU A 116 -3.00 5.51 -3.49
CA GLU A 116 -2.98 6.93 -3.83
C GLU A 116 -2.52 7.73 -2.58
N PRO A 117 -1.42 8.51 -2.67
CA PRO A 117 -0.86 9.23 -1.52
C PRO A 117 -1.92 10.16 -0.91
N GLY A 118 -2.23 9.97 0.38
CA GLY A 118 -3.19 10.81 1.11
C GLY A 118 -4.63 10.30 1.15
N THR A 119 -4.92 9.08 0.68
CA THR A 119 -6.26 8.49 0.80
C THR A 119 -6.35 7.49 1.96
N THR A 120 -7.34 7.68 2.84
CA THR A 120 -7.67 6.76 3.96
C THR A 120 -8.60 5.62 3.53
N ARG A 121 -8.87 5.47 2.23
CA ARG A 121 -9.80 4.46 1.75
C ARG A 121 -9.20 3.05 1.88
N PRO A 122 -10.01 2.05 2.30
CA PRO A 122 -9.55 0.68 2.41
C PRO A 122 -9.06 0.18 1.05
N ALA A 123 -7.91 -0.50 1.03
CA ALA A 123 -7.38 -1.12 -0.18
C ALA A 123 -8.44 -2.11 -0.75
N PRO A 124 -8.69 -2.11 -2.06
CA PRO A 124 -9.67 -3.01 -2.65
C PRO A 124 -9.23 -4.48 -2.46
N PRO A 125 -10.16 -5.40 -2.17
CA PRO A 125 -9.87 -6.82 -1.96
C PRO A 125 -8.97 -7.43 -3.04
N ARG A 126 -8.04 -8.32 -2.66
CA ARG A 126 -7.05 -8.95 -3.57
C ARG A 126 -7.69 -9.60 -4.81
N TRP A 127 -8.89 -10.15 -4.70
CA TRP A 127 -9.62 -10.72 -5.84
C TRP A 127 -10.12 -9.65 -6.81
N LYS A 128 -10.53 -8.47 -6.32
CA LYS A 128 -10.91 -7.33 -7.18
C LYS A 128 -9.69 -6.77 -7.90
N MET A 129 -8.53 -6.76 -7.23
CA MET A 129 -7.26 -6.40 -7.87
C MET A 129 -6.91 -7.41 -8.98
N ALA A 130 -6.97 -8.72 -8.70
CA ALA A 130 -6.69 -9.76 -9.69
C ALA A 130 -7.65 -9.70 -10.90
N VAL A 131 -8.95 -9.48 -10.66
CA VAL A 131 -9.93 -9.29 -11.74
C VAL A 131 -9.67 -8.00 -12.51
N SER A 132 -9.30 -6.90 -11.85
CA SER A 132 -8.99 -5.64 -12.53
C SER A 132 -7.74 -5.75 -13.40
N SER A 133 -6.68 -6.39 -12.90
CA SER A 133 -5.46 -6.66 -13.67
C SER A 133 -5.74 -7.64 -14.81
N GLY A 134 -6.51 -8.70 -14.55
CA GLY A 134 -6.95 -9.65 -15.57
C GLY A 134 -7.75 -8.96 -16.68
N LEU A 135 -8.72 -8.11 -16.33
CA LEU A 135 -9.55 -7.38 -17.28
C LEU A 135 -8.78 -6.28 -18.03
N ALA A 136 -7.69 -5.75 -17.46
CA ALA A 136 -6.80 -4.83 -18.16
C ALA A 136 -5.85 -5.57 -19.12
N ILE A 137 -5.28 -6.70 -18.69
CA ILE A 137 -4.28 -7.45 -19.45
C ILE A 137 -4.93 -8.28 -20.55
N PHE A 138 -6.07 -8.93 -20.27
CA PHE A 138 -6.74 -9.85 -21.18
C PHE A 138 -7.15 -9.23 -22.53
N PRO A 139 -7.86 -8.10 -22.61
CA PRO A 139 -8.27 -7.53 -23.90
C PRO A 139 -7.07 -7.03 -24.70
N ILE A 140 -6.01 -6.57 -24.02
CA ILE A 140 -4.78 -6.13 -24.69
C ILE A 140 -3.99 -7.32 -25.23
N SER A 141 -3.88 -8.40 -24.44
CA SER A 141 -3.27 -9.66 -24.87
C SER A 141 -4.06 -10.31 -26.01
N LEU A 142 -5.40 -10.27 -25.96
CA LEU A 142 -6.28 -10.79 -27.00
C LEU A 142 -6.21 -9.96 -28.28
N ALA A 143 -6.28 -8.63 -28.18
CA ALA A 143 -6.13 -7.73 -29.32
C ALA A 143 -4.75 -7.86 -29.97
N GLY A 144 -3.68 -7.96 -29.16
CA GLY A 144 -2.34 -8.23 -29.64
C GLY A 144 -2.26 -9.55 -30.41
N ASN A 145 -2.82 -10.64 -29.87
CA ASN A 145 -2.82 -11.93 -30.55
C ASN A 145 -3.66 -11.93 -31.84
N VAL A 146 -4.82 -11.28 -31.86
CA VAL A 146 -5.73 -11.27 -33.02
C VAL A 146 -5.26 -10.32 -34.12
N LEU A 147 -4.72 -9.14 -33.78
CA LEU A 147 -4.22 -8.19 -34.78
C LEU A 147 -2.84 -8.56 -35.32
N LEU A 148 -1.91 -9.06 -34.50
CA LEU A 148 -0.56 -9.41 -34.95
C LEU A 148 -0.46 -10.85 -35.45
N GLY A 149 -1.32 -11.76 -34.96
CA GLY A 149 -1.37 -13.16 -35.35
C GLY A 149 -1.36 -13.39 -36.86
N PRO A 150 -2.28 -12.82 -37.65
CA PRO A 150 -2.37 -13.11 -39.09
C PRO A 150 -1.25 -12.48 -39.93
N TYR A 151 -0.58 -11.43 -39.45
CA TYR A 151 0.48 -10.73 -40.22
C TYR A 151 1.90 -11.24 -39.95
N LEU A 152 2.08 -12.10 -38.96
CA LEU A 152 3.39 -12.59 -38.51
C LEU A 152 3.55 -14.12 -38.61
N VAL A 153 2.58 -14.82 -39.20
CA VAL A 153 2.58 -16.29 -39.34
C VAL A 153 3.72 -16.81 -40.21
N ASP A 154 4.14 -16.06 -41.23
CA ASP A 154 5.21 -16.46 -42.16
C ASP A 154 6.63 -16.08 -41.70
N LEU A 155 6.76 -15.43 -40.53
CA LEU A 155 8.06 -14.98 -40.00
C LEU A 155 8.71 -16.05 -39.11
N HIS A 156 10.05 -16.14 -39.18
CA HIS A 156 10.83 -17.05 -38.33
C HIS A 156 10.54 -16.81 -36.84
N LEU A 157 10.35 -17.90 -36.08
CA LEU A 157 9.84 -17.89 -34.69
C LEU A 157 10.47 -16.81 -33.81
N VAL A 158 11.80 -16.64 -33.89
CA VAL A 158 12.55 -15.65 -33.09
C VAL A 158 12.15 -14.20 -33.40
N LEU A 159 12.01 -13.84 -34.68
CA LEU A 159 11.62 -12.49 -35.11
C LEU A 159 10.16 -12.19 -34.77
N ARG A 160 9.29 -13.20 -34.91
CA ARG A 160 7.89 -13.12 -34.47
C ARG A 160 7.82 -12.82 -32.98
N THR A 161 8.50 -13.60 -32.13
CA THR A 161 8.47 -13.42 -30.68
C THR A 161 9.04 -12.05 -30.26
N ALA A 162 10.11 -11.59 -30.92
CA ALA A 162 10.69 -10.27 -30.67
C ALA A 162 9.73 -9.12 -31.04
N ALA A 163 9.07 -9.20 -32.20
CA ALA A 163 8.08 -8.21 -32.63
C ALA A 163 6.87 -8.17 -31.67
N PHE A 164 6.38 -9.33 -31.24
CA PHE A 164 5.32 -9.42 -30.24
C PHE A 164 5.74 -8.79 -28.91
N ALA A 165 6.93 -9.09 -28.41
CA ALA A 165 7.43 -8.52 -27.16
C ALA A 165 7.57 -6.99 -27.24
N ALA A 166 8.08 -6.46 -28.35
CA ALA A 166 8.26 -5.02 -28.54
C ALA A 166 6.92 -4.28 -28.67
N VAL A 167 5.97 -4.81 -29.44
CA VAL A 167 4.64 -4.20 -29.59
C VAL A 167 3.85 -4.30 -28.30
N PHE A 168 3.87 -5.47 -27.63
CA PHE A 168 3.19 -5.66 -26.36
C PHE A 168 3.73 -4.73 -25.26
N SER A 169 5.06 -4.64 -25.14
CA SER A 169 5.73 -3.72 -24.20
C SER A 169 5.32 -2.27 -24.47
N THR A 170 5.40 -1.82 -25.73
CA THR A 170 5.00 -0.46 -26.12
C THR A 170 3.53 -0.19 -25.85
N LEU A 171 2.63 -1.11 -26.19
CA LEU A 171 1.18 -0.94 -25.97
C LEU A 171 0.84 -0.92 -24.47
N MET A 172 1.49 -1.77 -23.67
CA MET A 172 1.38 -1.75 -22.21
C MET A 172 1.83 -0.40 -21.65
N THR A 173 3.00 0.10 -22.05
CA THR A 173 3.53 1.36 -21.55
C THR A 173 2.68 2.57 -21.94
N TYR A 174 2.21 2.64 -23.20
CA TYR A 174 1.57 3.86 -23.72
C TYR A 174 0.04 3.82 -23.76
N VAL A 175 -0.59 2.64 -23.84
CA VAL A 175 -2.06 2.52 -23.91
C VAL A 175 -2.66 2.07 -22.58
N ALA A 176 -2.01 1.16 -21.85
CA ALA A 176 -2.57 0.65 -20.60
C ALA A 176 -2.58 1.71 -19.48
N MET A 177 -1.49 2.46 -19.29
CA MET A 177 -1.43 3.53 -18.28
C MET A 177 -2.59 4.56 -18.40
N PRO A 178 -2.87 5.15 -19.58
CA PRO A 178 -3.98 6.09 -19.72
C PRO A 178 -5.36 5.43 -19.74
N ALA A 179 -5.51 4.20 -20.23
CA ALA A 179 -6.79 3.50 -20.29
C ALA A 179 -7.27 3.05 -18.90
N VAL A 180 -6.37 2.49 -18.09
CA VAL A 180 -6.67 2.02 -16.72
C VAL A 180 -7.08 3.18 -15.82
N SER A 181 -6.38 4.31 -15.92
CA SER A 181 -6.73 5.57 -15.23
C SER A 181 -8.13 6.09 -15.58
N ARG A 182 -8.54 6.00 -16.85
CA ARG A 182 -9.85 6.50 -17.32
C ARG A 182 -11.01 5.55 -17.04
N LEU A 183 -10.80 4.24 -17.13
CA LEU A 183 -11.86 3.25 -17.00
C LEU A 183 -12.23 2.96 -15.53
N LEU A 184 -11.25 3.04 -14.61
CA LEU A 184 -11.48 2.76 -13.18
C LEU A 184 -11.97 3.97 -12.38
N ARG A 185 -11.80 5.19 -12.90
CA ARG A 185 -12.25 6.43 -12.23
C ARG A 185 -13.73 6.43 -11.84
N PRO A 186 -14.69 6.14 -12.74
CA PRO A 186 -16.11 6.18 -12.39
C PRO A 186 -16.58 5.02 -11.50
N TRP A 187 -15.85 3.90 -11.50
CA TRP A 187 -16.19 2.71 -10.71
C TRP A 187 -15.60 2.77 -9.29
N LEU A 188 -14.44 3.40 -9.10
CA LEU A 188 -13.86 3.67 -7.77
C LEU A 188 -14.52 4.84 -7.02
N THR A 189 -15.27 5.70 -7.72
CA THR A 189 -16.03 6.80 -7.10
C THR A 189 -17.48 6.43 -6.75
N ARG A 190 -17.98 5.30 -7.24
CA ARG A 190 -19.29 4.77 -6.82
C ARG A 190 -19.07 3.74 -5.72
N ALA A 191 -19.21 4.22 -4.48
CA ALA A 191 -19.26 3.42 -3.26
C ALA A 191 -20.46 2.48 -3.25
#